data_AF-A0A7T5RXY1-F1
#
_entry.id   AF-A0A7T5RXY1-F1
#
_cell.length_a   1.000
_cell.length_b   1.000
_cell.length_c   1.000
_cell.angle_alpha   90.00
_cell.angle_beta   90.00
_cell.angle_gamma   90.00
#
_symmetry.space_group_name_H-M   'P 1'
#
loop_
_entity.id
_entity.type
_entity.pdbx_description
1 polymer ?
#
loop_
_entity_poly.entity_id
_entity_poly.type
_entity_poly.pdbx_seq_one_letter_code
_entity_poly.pdbx_strand_id
1 'polypeptide(L)'
;MAINKDKFKIAYFSMEIELENSIKTYSGGLGILAGDILRSAADLRLPMVGITLLNNQGYFNQKINQAGEQEETIVDDYDFSHLKKIKDSAVIKIGQDNVKIGAWKYLINGADGFKIPVYLLDTNFAENKPIYQSLTGKLYGNDKEYRLLQEIVLGRGGFALLKSLGYGIKKFHINEGHGSFVAISQFLSSRRKNLTARIADTKTRCVFTTHTPVKMANDIFPLDLVLKHQPDFPIDMPEIIKDKQVNMTKLALYFSGYINGVAISHALVSRKMFPDYQIHTITNGVHSLTWTAPEFATLYDKHLLNWRHSSLSLRNAFIIPSDEIWEAHQGAKKRLLKFIKEKTGVDFEQNIFTIGLARRFTAYKRPLLLLSDLKRLIKINNTVGKIQIVYAGKAHPADMGGKKLIADLQSIIKKSQAQIKIVFLESYDTNISKLMTAGVDLWVNTPLPPNEASGTSGMKAAHNGVPQLSTFDGWWREGYIRGKTGWTIRGDKITETGTVDYKDALSLYNLLEKEIIPLYYNNSIKWQEIMRFVIGINASFFNTERVLQEYAQNAYL
;
A
#
# COMPACT_ATOMS: atom_id res chain seq x y z
N MET A 1 -3.49 -12.48 -27.83
CA MET A 1 -3.42 -11.36 -28.79
C MET A 1 -2.22 -10.47 -28.47
N ALA A 2 -1.48 -9.99 -29.47
CA ALA A 2 -0.36 -9.06 -29.24
C ALA A 2 -0.90 -7.70 -28.74
N ILE A 3 -0.16 -7.04 -27.83
CA ILE A 3 -0.54 -5.72 -27.33
C ILE A 3 -0.38 -4.70 -28.44
N ASN A 4 -1.47 -4.04 -28.84
CA ASN A 4 -1.41 -2.87 -29.70
C ASN A 4 -0.90 -1.67 -28.90
N LYS A 5 0.40 -1.39 -29.01
CA LYS A 5 1.11 -0.35 -28.24
C LYS A 5 0.58 1.06 -28.51
N ASP A 6 -0.04 1.32 -29.66
CA ASP A 6 -0.59 2.64 -29.99
C ASP A 6 -1.75 3.05 -29.10
N LYS A 7 -2.47 2.09 -28.53
CA LYS A 7 -3.58 2.38 -27.60
C LYS A 7 -3.09 2.74 -26.19
N PHE A 8 -1.87 2.36 -25.82
CA PHE A 8 -1.32 2.55 -24.49
C PHE A 8 -0.68 3.93 -24.38
N LYS A 9 -1.45 4.89 -23.85
CA LYS A 9 -1.03 6.30 -23.77
C LYS A 9 -0.62 6.74 -22.37
N ILE A 10 -0.75 5.88 -21.36
CA ILE A 10 -0.43 6.17 -19.97
C ILE A 10 0.68 5.19 -19.52
N ALA A 11 1.69 5.71 -18.84
CA ALA A 11 2.70 4.91 -18.16
C ALA A 11 2.71 5.25 -16.66
N TYR A 12 2.60 4.23 -15.82
CA TYR A 12 2.55 4.32 -14.36
C TYR A 12 3.86 3.85 -13.76
N PHE A 13 4.61 4.78 -13.19
CA PHE A 13 5.94 4.56 -12.63
C PHE A 13 5.83 4.42 -11.13
N SER A 14 6.30 3.30 -10.60
CA SER A 14 6.39 3.09 -9.15
C SER A 14 7.60 2.24 -8.77
N MET A 15 8.25 2.58 -7.66
CA MET A 15 9.38 1.82 -7.11
C MET A 15 8.95 0.41 -6.68
N GLU A 16 7.69 0.22 -6.32
CA GLU A 16 7.12 -1.07 -6.00
C GLU A 16 5.78 -1.29 -6.70
N ILE A 17 5.56 -2.51 -7.15
CA ILE A 17 4.27 -2.99 -7.70
C ILE A 17 4.10 -4.42 -7.22
N GLU A 18 3.04 -4.71 -6.49
CA GLU A 18 2.68 -6.09 -6.15
C GLU A 18 1.99 -6.75 -7.36
N LEU A 19 2.50 -7.91 -7.77
CA LEU A 19 2.02 -8.66 -8.94
C LEU A 19 1.57 -10.07 -8.55
N GLU A 20 2.48 -10.80 -7.93
CA GLU A 20 2.27 -12.13 -7.36
C GLU A 20 3.03 -12.21 -6.04
N ASN A 21 2.61 -13.08 -5.13
CA ASN A 21 3.32 -13.24 -3.87
C ASN A 21 4.74 -13.82 -4.04
N SER A 22 5.00 -14.55 -5.15
CA SER A 22 6.31 -15.09 -5.52
C SER A 22 7.21 -14.09 -6.25
N ILE A 23 6.66 -12.97 -6.75
CA ILE A 23 7.41 -11.87 -7.38
C ILE A 23 7.60 -10.77 -6.34
N LYS A 24 8.83 -10.62 -5.84
CA LYS A 24 9.13 -9.83 -4.63
C LYS A 24 9.35 -8.34 -4.88
N THR A 25 8.54 -7.73 -5.73
CA THR A 25 8.68 -6.34 -6.20
C THR A 25 8.01 -5.29 -5.31
N TYR A 26 7.65 -5.63 -4.08
CA TYR A 26 6.97 -4.72 -3.16
C TYR A 26 7.37 -4.93 -1.69
N SER A 27 7.18 -3.89 -0.87
CA SER A 27 7.43 -3.94 0.57
C SER A 27 6.21 -3.53 1.41
N GLY A 28 5.28 -2.76 0.85
CA GLY A 28 4.23 -2.13 1.64
C GLY A 28 3.02 -1.68 0.83
N GLY A 29 2.29 -0.73 1.40
CA GLY A 29 1.00 -0.28 0.87
C GLY A 29 1.07 0.44 -0.48
N LEU A 30 2.22 1.05 -0.82
CA LEU A 30 2.40 1.75 -2.10
C LEU A 30 2.36 0.75 -3.27
N GLY A 31 3.06 -0.38 -3.12
CA GLY A 31 3.15 -1.43 -4.13
C GLY A 31 1.87 -2.25 -4.24
N ILE A 32 1.21 -2.52 -3.11
CA ILE A 32 -0.14 -3.11 -3.13
C ILE A 32 -1.11 -2.22 -3.93
N LEU A 33 -1.13 -0.91 -3.64
CA LEU A 33 -2.01 0.01 -4.34
C LEU A 33 -1.68 0.07 -5.84
N ALA A 34 -0.40 0.14 -6.21
CA ALA A 34 0.00 0.13 -7.61
C ALA A 34 -0.46 -1.15 -8.33
N GLY A 35 -0.33 -2.30 -7.68
CA GLY A 35 -0.85 -3.58 -8.19
C GLY A 35 -2.37 -3.57 -8.36
N ASP A 36 -3.10 -3.09 -7.35
CA ASP A 36 -4.56 -2.97 -7.39
C ASP A 36 -5.05 -2.02 -8.50
N ILE A 37 -4.39 -0.87 -8.67
CA ILE A 37 -4.66 0.08 -9.76
C ILE A 37 -4.47 -0.61 -11.11
N LEU A 38 -3.36 -1.32 -11.33
CA LEU A 38 -3.10 -1.95 -12.63
C LEU A 38 -4.03 -3.14 -12.92
N ARG A 39 -4.50 -3.85 -11.89
CA ARG A 39 -5.55 -4.87 -12.02
C ARG A 39 -6.88 -4.25 -12.43
N SER A 40 -7.33 -3.21 -11.74
CA SER A 40 -8.54 -2.49 -12.14
C SER A 40 -8.43 -1.83 -13.52
N ALA A 41 -7.22 -1.42 -13.93
CA ALA A 41 -7.01 -0.91 -15.28
C ALA A 41 -7.18 -2.01 -16.33
N ALA A 42 -6.80 -3.25 -16.00
CA ALA A 42 -7.04 -4.39 -16.86
C ALA A 42 -8.54 -4.68 -16.99
N ASP A 43 -9.27 -4.69 -15.86
CA ASP A 43 -10.72 -4.94 -15.85
C ASP A 43 -11.52 -3.84 -16.55
N LEU A 44 -11.13 -2.57 -16.38
CA LEU A 44 -11.75 -1.41 -17.02
C LEU A 44 -11.28 -1.16 -18.45
N ARG A 45 -10.36 -1.99 -18.96
CA ARG A 45 -9.74 -1.83 -20.29
C ARG A 45 -9.08 -0.46 -20.48
N LEU A 46 -8.57 0.15 -19.42
CA LEU A 46 -7.87 1.43 -19.47
C LEU A 46 -6.41 1.18 -19.92
N PRO A 47 -6.02 1.52 -21.17
CA PRO A 47 -4.75 1.08 -21.73
C PRO A 47 -3.56 1.86 -21.13
N MET A 48 -2.93 1.25 -20.13
CA MET A 48 -1.75 1.79 -19.44
C MET A 48 -0.65 0.75 -19.26
N VAL A 49 0.58 1.20 -19.03
CA VAL A 49 1.75 0.35 -18.82
C VAL A 49 2.31 0.58 -17.42
N GLY A 50 2.55 -0.48 -16.66
CA GLY A 50 3.27 -0.38 -15.39
C GLY A 50 4.78 -0.43 -15.60
N ILE A 51 5.54 0.39 -14.87
CA ILE A 51 7.00 0.40 -14.86
C ILE A 51 7.50 0.33 -13.41
N THR A 52 8.35 -0.65 -13.14
CA THR A 52 9.01 -0.84 -11.84
C THR A 52 10.39 -1.48 -12.01
N LEU A 53 11.13 -1.68 -10.93
CA LEU A 53 12.41 -2.41 -10.96
C LEU A 53 12.17 -3.91 -10.68
N LEU A 54 13.00 -4.78 -11.26
CA LEU A 54 12.89 -6.23 -11.05
C LEU A 54 13.04 -6.63 -9.58
N ASN A 55 13.99 -6.01 -8.88
CA ASN A 55 14.30 -6.24 -7.47
C ASN A 55 14.26 -7.74 -7.12
N ASN A 56 15.11 -8.53 -7.78
CA ASN A 56 15.07 -10.00 -7.67
C ASN A 56 15.49 -10.56 -6.30
N GLN A 57 15.95 -9.70 -5.37
CA GLN A 57 16.23 -10.03 -3.97
C GLN A 57 15.17 -9.45 -3.02
N GLY A 58 14.12 -8.84 -3.58
CA GLY A 58 13.01 -8.24 -2.85
C GLY A 58 13.43 -7.25 -1.76
N TYR A 59 12.59 -7.13 -0.74
CA TYR A 59 12.88 -6.29 0.42
C TYR A 59 13.70 -7.06 1.47
N PHE A 60 13.08 -8.09 2.08
CA PHE A 60 13.73 -9.13 2.89
C PHE A 60 12.70 -10.17 3.37
N ASN A 61 13.21 -11.35 3.74
CA ASN A 61 12.49 -12.38 4.49
C ASN A 61 12.68 -12.12 6.00
N GLN A 62 11.57 -12.07 6.73
CA GLN A 62 11.56 -11.80 8.17
C GLN A 62 11.52 -13.12 8.93
N LYS A 63 12.34 -13.24 9.98
CA LYS A 63 12.20 -14.27 11.01
C LYS A 63 12.25 -13.63 12.39
N ILE A 64 11.63 -14.26 13.38
CA ILE A 64 11.77 -13.87 14.77
C ILE A 64 12.68 -14.88 15.46
N ASN A 65 13.77 -14.39 16.06
CA ASN A 65 14.72 -15.26 16.76
C ASN A 65 14.22 -15.64 18.16
N GLN A 66 14.97 -16.49 18.86
CA GLN A 66 14.60 -16.96 20.21
C GLN A 66 14.49 -15.84 21.25
N ALA A 67 15.14 -14.69 21.03
CA ALA A 67 15.05 -13.51 21.88
C ALA A 67 13.81 -12.64 21.57
N GLY A 68 13.04 -12.99 20.54
CA GLY A 68 11.88 -12.21 20.08
C GLY A 68 12.25 -11.08 19.12
N GLU A 69 13.49 -11.03 18.64
CA GLU A 69 13.97 -9.96 17.77
C GLU A 69 13.77 -10.31 16.29
N GLN A 70 13.55 -9.28 15.47
CA GLN A 70 13.47 -9.43 14.03
C GLN A 70 14.86 -9.63 13.41
N GLU A 71 15.00 -10.69 12.63
CA GLU A 71 16.12 -10.95 11.74
C GLU A 71 15.70 -10.87 10.28
N GLU A 72 16.58 -10.31 9.45
CA GLU A 72 16.37 -10.19 8.01
C GLU A 72 17.29 -11.13 7.24
N THR A 73 16.70 -11.87 6.31
CA THR A 73 17.42 -12.67 5.33
C THR A 73 17.13 -12.19 3.92
N ILE A 74 18.09 -12.38 3.01
CA ILE A 74 17.91 -12.06 1.59
C ILE A 74 16.80 -12.94 1.03
N VAL A 75 16.03 -12.41 0.10
CA VAL A 75 15.09 -13.23 -0.66
C VAL A 75 15.84 -13.93 -1.80
N ASP A 76 15.84 -15.25 -1.82
CA ASP A 76 16.51 -16.09 -2.80
C ASP A 76 15.54 -16.98 -3.61
N ASP A 77 14.24 -16.92 -3.31
CA ASP A 77 13.18 -17.72 -3.93
C ASP A 77 12.39 -16.95 -5.02
N TYR A 78 13.04 -16.02 -5.72
CA TYR A 78 12.38 -15.19 -6.72
C TYR A 78 11.91 -15.99 -7.93
N ASP A 79 10.61 -15.94 -8.21
CA ASP A 79 10.00 -16.74 -9.25
C ASP A 79 9.92 -16.00 -10.60
N PHE A 80 10.75 -16.46 -11.54
CA PHE A 80 10.76 -15.96 -12.92
C PHE A 80 9.73 -16.65 -13.83
N SER A 81 9.03 -17.69 -13.39
CA SER A 81 8.13 -18.50 -14.24
C SER A 81 6.97 -17.70 -14.84
N HIS A 82 6.52 -16.66 -14.13
CA HIS A 82 5.47 -15.74 -14.56
C HIS A 82 5.99 -14.58 -15.42
N LEU A 83 7.31 -14.48 -15.61
CA LEU A 83 7.97 -13.36 -16.26
C LEU A 83 8.54 -13.75 -17.61
N LYS A 84 8.32 -12.91 -18.62
CA LYS A 84 8.94 -13.06 -19.93
C LYS A 84 10.05 -12.04 -20.13
N LYS A 85 11.30 -12.48 -20.28
CA LYS A 85 12.41 -11.59 -20.66
C LYS A 85 12.15 -10.99 -22.04
N ILE A 86 12.24 -9.66 -22.16
CA ILE A 86 12.12 -8.98 -23.45
C ILE A 86 13.48 -8.87 -24.13
N LYS A 87 13.49 -8.88 -25.47
CA LYS A 87 14.73 -8.79 -26.25
C LYS A 87 15.24 -7.35 -26.35
N ASP A 88 14.31 -6.41 -26.44
CA ASP A 88 14.60 -4.99 -26.51
C ASP A 88 15.29 -4.51 -25.23
N SER A 89 16.28 -3.65 -25.43
CA SER A 89 16.96 -2.94 -24.34
C SER A 89 17.03 -1.45 -24.67
N ALA A 90 17.34 -0.65 -23.67
CA ALA A 90 17.72 0.74 -23.81
C ALA A 90 19.10 0.97 -23.22
N VAL A 91 19.74 2.07 -23.60
CA VAL A 91 20.97 2.55 -23.00
C VAL A 91 20.73 3.96 -22.49
N ILE A 92 21.09 4.22 -21.24
CA ILE A 92 21.08 5.56 -20.66
C ILE A 92 22.48 5.93 -20.19
N LYS A 93 22.76 7.24 -20.09
CA LYS A 93 23.98 7.71 -19.45
C LYS A 93 23.75 7.86 -17.95
N ILE A 94 24.65 7.27 -17.16
CA ILE A 94 24.80 7.51 -15.72
C ILE A 94 26.23 7.99 -15.49
N GLY A 95 26.37 9.28 -15.18
CA GLY A 95 27.66 9.96 -15.19
C GLY A 95 28.28 9.90 -16.58
N GLN A 96 29.45 9.28 -16.69
CA GLN A 96 30.13 9.05 -17.97
C GLN A 96 29.85 7.67 -18.57
N ASP A 97 29.19 6.80 -17.82
CA ASP A 97 28.99 5.41 -18.22
C ASP A 97 27.70 5.23 -19.02
N ASN A 98 27.78 4.41 -20.08
CA ASN A 98 26.63 3.90 -20.78
C ASN A 98 26.11 2.67 -20.04
N VAL A 99 24.89 2.75 -19.51
CA VAL A 99 24.26 1.66 -18.75
C VAL A 99 23.14 1.05 -19.56
N LYS A 100 23.29 -0.23 -19.87
CA LYS A 100 22.29 -1.04 -20.57
C LYS A 100 21.18 -1.46 -19.63
N ILE A 101 19.93 -1.30 -20.07
CA ILE A 101 18.73 -1.61 -19.29
C ILE A 101 17.83 -2.49 -20.15
N GLY A 102 17.55 -3.69 -19.65
CA GLY A 102 16.52 -4.58 -20.20
C GLY A 102 15.28 -4.57 -19.33
N ALA A 103 14.37 -5.49 -19.60
CA ALA A 103 13.31 -5.79 -18.66
C ALA A 103 12.81 -7.22 -18.75
N TRP A 104 12.05 -7.57 -17.72
CA TRP A 104 11.10 -8.66 -17.73
C TRP A 104 9.70 -8.10 -17.88
N LYS A 105 8.82 -8.86 -18.51
CA LYS A 105 7.43 -8.49 -18.76
C LYS A 105 6.51 -9.43 -18.01
N TYR A 106 5.66 -8.85 -17.18
CA TYR A 106 4.49 -9.51 -16.60
C TYR A 106 3.22 -9.00 -17.31
N LEU A 107 2.19 -9.85 -17.40
CA LEU A 107 0.90 -9.49 -17.98
C LEU A 107 -0.19 -9.66 -16.94
N ILE A 108 -0.72 -8.55 -16.44
CA ILE A 108 -1.95 -8.56 -15.65
C ILE A 108 -3.10 -8.82 -16.63
N ASN A 109 -3.92 -9.83 -16.36
CA ASN A 109 -5.08 -10.17 -17.17
C ASN A 109 -6.34 -9.67 -16.43
N GLY A 110 -7.14 -8.85 -17.10
CA GLY A 110 -8.47 -8.47 -16.63
C GLY A 110 -9.48 -9.59 -16.88
N ALA A 111 -10.67 -9.45 -16.28
CA ALA A 111 -11.73 -10.46 -16.34
C ALA A 111 -12.18 -10.83 -17.77
N ASP A 112 -12.12 -9.90 -18.72
CA ASP A 112 -12.48 -10.11 -20.13
C ASP A 112 -11.30 -10.50 -21.03
N GLY A 113 -10.11 -10.67 -20.44
CA GLY A 113 -8.87 -10.99 -21.14
C GLY A 113 -8.09 -9.79 -21.67
N PHE A 114 -8.53 -8.55 -21.43
CA PHE A 114 -7.69 -7.36 -21.69
C PHE A 114 -6.43 -7.41 -20.81
N LYS A 115 -5.29 -7.02 -21.37
CA LYS A 115 -3.98 -7.21 -20.72
C LYS A 115 -3.25 -5.91 -20.49
N ILE A 116 -2.82 -5.70 -19.25
CA ILE A 116 -1.94 -4.61 -18.85
C ILE A 116 -0.51 -5.14 -18.73
N PRO A 117 0.44 -4.64 -19.53
CA PRO A 117 1.83 -5.01 -19.39
C PRO A 117 2.48 -4.25 -18.24
N VAL A 118 3.26 -4.98 -17.44
CA VAL A 118 4.17 -4.40 -16.44
C VAL A 118 5.59 -4.77 -16.83
N TYR A 119 6.46 -3.77 -16.98
CA TYR A 119 7.88 -3.97 -17.25
C TYR A 119 8.68 -3.78 -15.97
N LEU A 120 9.42 -4.83 -15.62
CA LEU A 120 10.32 -4.91 -14.50
C LEU A 120 11.73 -4.68 -15.03
N LEU A 121 12.27 -3.48 -14.82
CA LEU A 121 13.57 -3.08 -15.35
C LEU A 121 14.68 -3.91 -14.71
N ASP A 122 15.64 -4.32 -15.55
CA ASP A 122 16.77 -5.15 -15.15
C ASP A 122 18.07 -4.50 -15.66
N THR A 123 19.07 -4.38 -14.78
CA THR A 123 20.39 -3.84 -15.08
C THR A 123 21.49 -4.90 -14.97
N ASN A 124 21.15 -6.15 -14.65
CA ASN A 124 22.11 -7.24 -14.53
C ASN A 124 22.58 -7.75 -15.90
N PHE A 125 23.48 -6.97 -16.52
CA PHE A 125 24.11 -7.23 -17.80
C PHE A 125 25.63 -7.23 -17.62
N ALA A 126 26.33 -8.18 -18.25
CA ALA A 126 27.79 -8.27 -18.14
C ALA A 126 28.50 -7.02 -18.70
N GLU A 127 27.85 -6.32 -19.63
CA GLU A 127 28.32 -5.05 -20.21
C GLU A 127 28.28 -3.88 -19.22
N ASN A 128 27.47 -3.99 -18.17
CA ASN A 128 27.38 -2.97 -17.13
C ASN A 128 28.47 -3.18 -16.07
N LYS A 129 28.99 -2.08 -15.50
CA LYS A 129 29.88 -2.16 -14.33
C LYS A 129 29.17 -2.84 -13.14
N PRO A 130 29.91 -3.49 -12.21
CA PRO A 130 29.32 -4.20 -11.07
C PRO A 130 28.36 -3.36 -10.22
N ILE A 131 28.64 -2.07 -10.03
CA ILE A 131 27.75 -1.14 -9.31
C ILE A 131 26.36 -1.02 -9.95
N TYR A 132 26.28 -1.11 -11.29
CA TYR A 132 25.03 -1.02 -12.03
C TYR A 132 24.31 -2.35 -12.11
N GLN A 133 25.03 -3.47 -12.17
CA GLN A 133 24.44 -4.82 -12.20
C GLN A 133 23.55 -5.12 -10.99
N SER A 134 23.89 -4.55 -9.83
CA SER A 134 23.19 -4.81 -8.56
C SER A 134 21.97 -3.91 -8.32
N LEU A 135 21.71 -2.89 -9.14
CA LEU A 135 20.65 -1.88 -8.90
C LEU A 135 19.23 -2.46 -8.90
N THR A 136 19.03 -3.59 -9.58
CA THR A 136 17.75 -4.29 -9.67
C THR A 136 17.73 -5.56 -8.81
N GLY A 137 18.61 -5.61 -7.80
CA GLY A 137 18.66 -6.63 -6.76
C GLY A 137 17.70 -6.34 -5.61
N LYS A 138 18.04 -5.38 -4.74
CA LYS A 138 17.34 -5.14 -3.48
C LYS A 138 16.38 -3.95 -3.58
N LEU A 139 15.13 -4.13 -3.14
CA LEU A 139 14.15 -3.06 -3.01
C LEU A 139 14.51 -2.18 -1.81
N TYR A 140 14.62 -0.86 -2.02
CA TYR A 140 15.10 0.12 -1.03
C TYR A 140 16.48 -0.22 -0.47
N GLY A 141 17.52 -0.14 -1.30
CA GLY A 141 18.90 -0.29 -0.84
C GLY A 141 19.27 0.71 0.26
N ASN A 142 20.23 0.34 1.11
CA ASN A 142 20.56 1.10 2.32
C ASN A 142 21.42 2.35 2.06
N ASP A 143 22.04 2.45 0.88
CA ASP A 143 22.95 3.55 0.54
C ASP A 143 22.27 4.62 -0.32
N LYS A 144 22.62 5.89 -0.11
CA LYS A 144 22.04 7.03 -0.82
C LYS A 144 22.40 7.04 -2.31
N GLU A 145 23.64 6.68 -2.66
CA GLU A 145 24.06 6.60 -4.07
C GLU A 145 23.31 5.46 -4.76
N TYR A 146 23.20 4.29 -4.12
CA TYR A 146 22.38 3.18 -4.62
C TYR A 146 20.92 3.59 -4.83
N ARG A 147 20.29 4.27 -3.85
CA ARG A 147 18.91 4.77 -3.96
C ARG A 147 18.73 5.74 -5.13
N LEU A 148 19.62 6.73 -5.27
CA LEU A 148 19.60 7.67 -6.38
C LEU A 148 19.69 6.94 -7.73
N LEU A 149 20.61 5.98 -7.85
CA LEU A 149 20.80 5.20 -9.05
C LEU A 149 19.56 4.35 -9.39
N GLN A 150 18.89 3.77 -8.40
CA GLN A 150 17.60 3.09 -8.59
C GLN A 150 16.53 4.02 -9.17
N GLU A 151 16.43 5.25 -8.66
CA GLU A 151 15.45 6.23 -9.15
C GLU A 151 15.77 6.72 -10.58
N ILE A 152 17.06 6.85 -10.92
CA ILE A 152 17.51 7.15 -12.29
C ILE A 152 17.13 6.01 -13.24
N VAL A 153 17.38 4.75 -12.86
CA VAL A 153 17.01 3.57 -13.64
C VAL A 153 15.49 3.50 -13.80
N LEU A 154 14.72 3.69 -12.73
CA LEU A 154 13.27 3.68 -12.77
C LEU A 154 12.71 4.76 -13.71
N GLY A 155 13.14 6.01 -13.52
CA GLY A 155 12.61 7.15 -14.28
C GLY A 155 13.16 7.23 -15.70
N ARG A 156 14.48 7.39 -15.86
CA ARG A 156 15.11 7.56 -17.18
C ARG A 156 15.23 6.25 -17.94
N GLY A 157 15.59 5.17 -17.26
CA GLY A 157 15.67 3.84 -17.86
C GLY A 157 14.31 3.35 -18.33
N GLY A 158 13.28 3.49 -17.50
CA GLY A 158 11.90 3.18 -17.88
C GLY A 158 11.40 4.01 -19.06
N PHE A 159 11.71 5.30 -19.09
CA PHE A 159 11.41 6.18 -20.22
C PHE A 159 12.08 5.74 -21.52
N ALA A 160 13.39 5.46 -21.47
CA ALA A 160 14.17 5.02 -22.63
C ALA A 160 13.70 3.66 -23.14
N LEU A 161 13.36 2.73 -22.24
CA LEU A 161 12.83 1.41 -22.58
C LEU A 161 11.48 1.52 -23.28
N LEU A 162 10.56 2.34 -22.77
CA LEU A 162 9.25 2.56 -23.41
C LEU A 162 9.39 3.09 -24.85
N LYS A 163 10.35 3.99 -25.10
CA LYS A 163 10.68 4.47 -26.44
C LYS A 163 11.26 3.36 -27.34
N SER A 164 12.21 2.57 -26.83
CA SER A 164 12.80 1.43 -27.53
C SER A 164 11.71 0.41 -27.94
N LEU A 165 10.76 0.17 -27.05
CA LEU A 165 9.60 -0.67 -27.31
C LEU A 165 8.56 -0.04 -28.27
N GLY A 166 8.71 1.21 -28.69
CA GLY A 166 7.79 1.88 -29.61
C GLY A 166 6.48 2.37 -28.97
N TYR A 167 6.44 2.60 -27.66
CA TYR A 167 5.25 3.20 -27.03
C TYR A 167 5.18 4.71 -27.27
N GLY A 168 4.03 5.17 -27.76
CA GLY A 168 3.71 6.59 -27.87
C GLY A 168 3.01 7.15 -26.62
N ILE A 169 3.66 7.07 -25.45
CA ILE A 169 3.10 7.53 -24.17
C ILE A 169 2.84 9.04 -24.17
N LYS A 170 1.67 9.44 -23.68
CA LYS A 170 1.23 10.84 -23.52
C LYS A 170 1.25 11.30 -22.07
N LYS A 171 0.91 10.42 -21.13
CA LYS A 171 0.82 10.71 -19.70
C LYS A 171 1.75 9.79 -18.90
N PHE A 172 2.52 10.39 -18.00
CA PHE A 172 3.46 9.73 -17.10
C PHE A 172 2.99 9.96 -15.67
N HIS A 173 2.43 8.91 -15.06
CA HIS A 173 2.00 8.93 -13.68
C HIS A 173 3.18 8.54 -12.79
N ILE A 174 3.56 9.46 -11.90
CA ILE A 174 4.64 9.31 -10.92
C ILE A 174 3.98 8.96 -9.57
N ASN A 175 4.15 7.71 -9.14
CA ASN A 175 3.60 7.22 -7.88
C ASN A 175 4.65 7.36 -6.76
N GLU A 176 4.54 8.44 -5.98
CA GLU A 176 5.57 8.97 -5.07
C GLU A 176 6.87 9.43 -5.78
N GLY A 177 7.68 10.24 -5.09
CA GLY A 177 8.85 10.93 -5.65
C GLY A 177 9.91 10.04 -6.31
N HIS A 178 9.90 8.72 -6.05
CA HIS A 178 10.87 7.77 -6.59
C HIS A 178 10.93 7.73 -8.13
N GLY A 179 9.82 8.02 -8.81
CA GLY A 179 9.74 8.01 -10.27
C GLY A 179 10.15 9.32 -10.94
N SER A 180 10.53 10.36 -10.19
CA SER A 180 10.57 11.74 -10.69
C SER A 180 11.58 12.00 -11.81
N PHE A 181 12.61 11.16 -11.96
CA PHE A 181 13.52 11.25 -13.10
C PHE A 181 12.85 11.00 -14.46
N VAL A 182 11.64 10.44 -14.50
CA VAL A 182 10.85 10.38 -15.73
C VAL A 182 10.49 11.79 -16.23
N ALA A 183 10.21 12.72 -15.30
CA ALA A 183 9.92 14.11 -15.63
C ALA A 183 11.15 14.84 -16.18
N ILE A 184 12.34 14.53 -15.67
CA ILE A 184 13.61 15.02 -16.24
C ILE A 184 13.78 14.54 -17.68
N SER A 185 13.54 13.25 -17.94
CA SER A 185 13.63 12.72 -19.32
C SER A 185 12.64 13.38 -20.27
N GLN A 186 11.44 13.69 -19.78
CA GLN A 186 10.43 14.43 -20.52
C GLN A 186 10.88 15.85 -20.83
N PHE A 187 11.35 16.57 -19.82
CA PHE A 187 11.90 17.92 -19.96
C PHE A 187 13.08 17.99 -20.95
N LEU A 188 14.00 17.03 -20.86
CA LEU A 188 15.16 16.92 -21.76
C LEU A 188 14.77 16.55 -23.19
N SER A 189 13.70 15.77 -23.38
CA SER A 189 13.22 15.39 -24.71
C SER A 189 12.25 16.38 -25.35
N SER A 190 11.85 17.43 -24.62
CA SER A 190 10.95 18.46 -25.14
C SER A 190 11.59 19.21 -26.32
N ARG A 191 10.83 19.39 -27.40
CA ARG A 191 11.26 20.13 -28.60
C ARG A 191 11.06 21.64 -28.48
N ARG A 192 10.58 22.12 -27.33
CA ARG A 192 10.33 23.55 -27.09
C ARG A 192 11.66 24.29 -26.90
N LYS A 193 11.77 25.51 -27.44
CA LYS A 193 13.05 26.24 -27.51
C LYS A 193 13.47 26.90 -26.18
N ASN A 194 12.53 27.47 -25.43
CA ASN A 194 12.83 28.16 -24.17
C ASN A 194 12.46 27.32 -22.93
N LEU A 195 13.10 27.63 -21.80
CA LEU A 195 12.96 26.92 -20.54
C LEU A 195 11.50 26.83 -20.08
N THR A 196 10.79 27.96 -20.04
CA THR A 196 9.40 28.05 -19.61
C THR A 196 8.46 27.15 -20.43
N ALA A 197 8.61 27.14 -21.75
CA ALA A 197 7.80 26.31 -22.63
C ALA A 197 8.12 24.81 -22.48
N ARG A 198 9.37 24.45 -22.19
CA ARG A 198 9.76 23.06 -21.89
C ARG A 198 9.16 22.58 -20.57
N ILE A 199 9.18 23.42 -19.54
CA ILE A 199 8.53 23.15 -18.25
C ILE A 199 7.03 22.96 -18.45
N ALA A 200 6.38 23.88 -19.17
CA ALA A 200 4.94 23.78 -19.46
C ALA A 200 4.58 22.50 -20.22
N ASP A 201 5.33 22.14 -21.28
CA ASP A 201 5.14 20.87 -22.01
C ASP A 201 5.32 19.66 -21.10
N THR A 202 6.30 19.68 -20.19
CA THR A 202 6.51 18.61 -19.21
C THR A 202 5.34 18.49 -18.24
N LYS A 203 4.85 19.61 -17.70
CA LYS A 203 3.67 19.65 -16.81
C LYS A 203 2.45 19.02 -17.45
N THR A 204 2.17 19.28 -18.73
CA THR A 204 1.00 18.68 -19.40
C THR A 204 1.04 17.15 -19.49
N ARG A 205 2.23 16.55 -19.35
CA ARG A 205 2.48 15.12 -19.53
C ARG A 205 2.64 14.36 -18.22
N CYS A 206 2.93 15.02 -17.11
CA CYS A 206 3.19 14.36 -15.83
C CYS A 206 2.01 14.52 -14.85
N VAL A 207 1.69 13.43 -14.17
CA VAL A 207 0.71 13.33 -13.08
C VAL A 207 1.47 12.84 -11.86
N PHE A 208 1.26 13.46 -10.69
CA PHE A 208 1.97 13.08 -9.47
C PHE A 208 1.00 12.76 -8.33
N THR A 209 1.17 11.58 -7.75
CA THR A 209 0.48 11.17 -6.52
C THR A 209 1.46 11.15 -5.37
N THR A 210 1.17 11.91 -4.30
CA THR A 210 1.95 11.89 -3.06
C THR A 210 1.26 11.02 -2.00
N HIS A 211 2.03 10.19 -1.30
CA HIS A 211 1.56 9.29 -0.25
C HIS A 211 2.12 9.63 1.13
N THR A 212 3.00 10.64 1.18
CA THR A 212 3.82 10.96 2.34
C THR A 212 3.17 12.07 3.18
N PRO A 213 2.74 11.78 4.42
CA PRO A 213 2.12 12.80 5.29
C PRO A 213 3.14 13.67 6.03
N VAL A 214 4.45 13.36 5.95
CA VAL A 214 5.50 14.01 6.74
C VAL A 214 6.74 14.33 5.89
N LYS A 215 7.23 15.58 5.95
CA LYS A 215 8.36 16.07 5.13
C LYS A 215 9.65 15.22 5.22
N MET A 216 9.91 14.58 6.36
CA MET A 216 11.12 13.79 6.61
C MET A 216 11.19 12.46 5.85
N ALA A 217 10.09 12.01 5.25
CA ALA A 217 10.04 10.74 4.51
C ALA A 217 10.26 10.90 2.99
N ASN A 218 10.56 12.12 2.52
CA ASN A 218 10.87 12.37 1.11
C ASN A 218 12.35 12.06 0.84
N ASP A 219 12.63 11.41 -0.29
CA ASP A 219 14.00 11.20 -0.75
C ASP A 219 14.65 12.54 -1.14
N ILE A 220 15.80 12.83 -0.51
CA ILE A 220 16.58 14.05 -0.71
C ILE A 220 18.04 13.66 -0.94
N PHE A 221 18.58 14.10 -2.08
CA PHE A 221 19.93 13.79 -2.50
C PHE A 221 20.80 15.06 -2.57
N PRO A 222 22.08 14.99 -2.16
CA PRO A 222 23.04 16.06 -2.43
C PRO A 222 23.13 16.36 -3.94
N LEU A 223 23.17 17.65 -4.31
CA LEU A 223 23.19 18.07 -5.71
C LEU A 223 24.45 17.60 -6.44
N ASP A 224 25.60 17.62 -5.78
CA ASP A 224 26.86 17.09 -6.32
C ASP A 224 26.77 15.60 -6.67
N LEU A 225 26.11 14.81 -5.82
CA LEU A 225 25.84 13.41 -6.08
C LEU A 225 24.89 13.23 -7.29
N VAL A 226 23.86 14.07 -7.40
CA VAL A 226 22.97 14.07 -8.57
C VAL A 226 23.76 14.42 -9.82
N LEU A 227 24.55 15.49 -9.83
CA LEU A 227 25.33 15.94 -10.99
C LEU A 227 26.44 14.96 -11.38
N LYS A 228 27.05 14.25 -10.41
CA LYS A 228 27.99 13.15 -10.67
C LYS A 228 27.36 12.10 -11.58
N HIS A 229 26.10 11.74 -11.34
CA HIS A 229 25.41 10.68 -12.07
C HIS A 229 24.49 11.19 -13.18
N GLN A 230 24.14 12.48 -13.18
CA GLN A 230 23.23 13.12 -14.12
C GLN A 230 23.80 14.51 -14.49
N PRO A 231 24.90 14.59 -15.27
CA PRO A 231 25.51 15.87 -15.62
C PRO A 231 24.58 16.79 -16.45
N ASP A 232 23.56 16.21 -17.10
CA ASP A 232 22.53 16.89 -17.87
C ASP A 232 21.31 17.31 -17.02
N PHE A 233 21.39 17.15 -15.69
CA PHE A 233 20.33 17.60 -14.79
C PHE A 233 20.17 19.13 -14.85
N PRO A 234 18.94 19.66 -14.99
CA PRO A 234 18.73 21.10 -15.09
C PRO A 234 19.00 21.79 -13.74
N ILE A 235 20.09 22.56 -13.68
CA ILE A 235 20.52 23.28 -12.46
C ILE A 235 19.84 24.64 -12.29
N ASP A 236 19.31 25.23 -13.36
CA ASP A 236 18.65 26.53 -13.34
C ASP A 236 17.18 26.42 -12.86
N MET A 237 16.95 25.70 -11.75
CA MET A 237 15.63 25.39 -11.20
C MET A 237 15.59 25.55 -9.67
N PRO A 238 15.52 26.79 -9.17
CA PRO A 238 15.59 27.09 -7.73
C PRO A 238 14.42 26.51 -6.90
N GLU A 239 13.30 26.16 -7.53
CA GLU A 239 12.18 25.51 -6.84
C GLU A 239 12.47 24.04 -6.47
N ILE A 240 13.33 23.39 -7.26
CA ILE A 240 13.71 21.97 -7.09
C ILE A 240 14.98 21.84 -6.25
N ILE A 241 15.94 22.75 -6.48
CA ILE A 241 17.24 22.75 -5.82
C ILE A 241 17.22 23.77 -4.67
N LYS A 242 17.33 23.29 -3.44
CA LYS A 242 17.46 24.14 -2.25
C LYS A 242 18.62 23.65 -1.40
N ASP A 243 19.45 24.57 -0.90
CA ASP A 243 20.58 24.27 -0.01
C ASP A 243 21.52 23.17 -0.56
N LYS A 244 21.79 23.20 -1.88
CA LYS A 244 22.56 22.18 -2.63
C LYS A 244 21.99 20.76 -2.49
N GLN A 245 20.68 20.64 -2.34
CA GLN A 245 19.97 19.37 -2.28
C GLN A 245 18.83 19.33 -3.30
N VAL A 246 18.59 18.15 -3.85
CA VAL A 246 17.48 17.85 -4.76
C VAL A 246 16.45 17.04 -3.98
N ASN A 247 15.24 17.59 -3.84
CA ASN A 247 14.13 16.90 -3.21
C ASN A 247 13.25 16.26 -4.29
N MET A 248 13.13 14.94 -4.25
CA MET A 248 12.46 14.19 -5.32
C MET A 248 10.95 14.44 -5.36
N THR A 249 10.31 14.64 -4.22
CA THR A 249 8.90 15.05 -4.15
C THR A 249 8.70 16.44 -4.76
N LYS A 250 9.58 17.41 -4.47
CA LYS A 250 9.52 18.73 -5.11
C LYS A 250 9.78 18.67 -6.61
N LEU A 251 10.69 17.81 -7.05
CA LEU A 251 10.92 17.56 -8.47
C LEU A 251 9.64 17.05 -9.16
N ALA A 252 8.94 16.09 -8.55
CA ALA A 252 7.66 15.59 -9.05
C ALA A 252 6.58 16.68 -9.10
N LEU A 253 6.43 17.43 -8.00
CA LEU A 253 5.47 18.54 -7.88
C LEU A 253 5.73 19.59 -8.96
N TYR A 254 6.98 20.03 -9.11
CA TYR A 254 7.37 21.08 -10.04
C TYR A 254 7.04 20.72 -11.49
N PHE A 255 7.20 19.46 -11.88
CA PHE A 255 7.00 19.03 -13.26
C PHE A 255 5.65 18.40 -13.56
N SER A 256 4.70 18.38 -12.61
CA SER A 256 3.39 17.75 -12.82
C SER A 256 2.27 18.76 -13.01
N GLY A 257 1.39 18.50 -13.98
CA GLY A 257 0.22 19.32 -14.27
C GLY A 257 -1.01 18.93 -13.45
N TYR A 258 -1.05 17.69 -12.96
CA TYR A 258 -2.05 17.23 -12.00
C TYR A 258 -1.34 16.61 -10.80
N ILE A 259 -1.71 17.06 -9.60
CA ILE A 259 -1.13 16.62 -8.34
C ILE A 259 -2.27 16.22 -7.41
N ASN A 260 -2.19 15.05 -6.79
CA ASN A 260 -3.18 14.65 -5.79
C ASN A 260 -2.58 13.98 -4.55
N GLY A 261 -3.30 14.15 -3.44
CA GLY A 261 -3.20 13.30 -2.26
C GLY A 261 -4.16 12.11 -2.35
N VAL A 262 -4.06 11.22 -1.36
CA VAL A 262 -4.63 9.86 -1.38
C VAL A 262 -5.80 9.63 -0.40
N ALA A 263 -6.22 10.70 0.26
CA ALA A 263 -7.39 10.81 1.13
C ALA A 263 -7.69 12.30 1.35
N ILE A 264 -8.90 12.64 1.78
CA ILE A 264 -9.29 14.04 2.03
C ILE A 264 -8.39 14.66 3.10
N SER A 265 -8.18 13.97 4.22
CA SER A 265 -7.30 14.43 5.29
C SER A 265 -5.87 14.62 4.82
N HIS A 266 -5.37 13.69 4.02
CA HIS A 266 -4.02 13.75 3.47
C HIS A 266 -3.85 14.94 2.54
N ALA A 267 -4.77 15.18 1.61
CA ALA A 267 -4.69 16.33 0.72
C ALA A 267 -4.66 17.66 1.51
N LEU A 268 -5.39 17.77 2.61
CA LEU A 268 -5.32 18.93 3.50
C LEU A 268 -3.95 19.08 4.17
N VAL A 269 -3.33 17.98 4.61
CA VAL A 269 -1.96 17.99 5.16
C VAL A 269 -0.94 18.35 4.07
N SER A 270 -1.06 17.78 2.87
CA SER A 270 -0.17 18.06 1.74
C SER A 270 -0.24 19.53 1.30
N ARG A 271 -1.42 20.14 1.21
CA ARG A 271 -1.58 21.58 0.90
C ARG A 271 -0.87 22.49 1.91
N LYS A 272 -0.86 22.10 3.20
CA LYS A 272 -0.08 22.82 4.22
C LYS A 272 1.42 22.62 4.06
N MET A 273 1.86 21.45 3.61
CA MET A 273 3.28 21.18 3.37
C MET A 273 3.82 21.87 2.12
N PHE A 274 3.00 22.00 1.08
CA PHE A 274 3.33 22.52 -0.24
C PHE A 274 2.28 23.56 -0.69
N PRO A 275 2.24 24.74 -0.04
CA PRO A 275 1.20 25.74 -0.26
C PRO A 275 1.17 26.33 -1.68
N ASP A 276 2.30 26.28 -2.39
CA ASP A 276 2.44 26.82 -3.75
C ASP A 276 1.82 25.90 -4.82
N TYR A 277 1.31 24.72 -4.44
CA TYR A 277 0.80 23.71 -5.36
C TYR A 277 -0.69 23.44 -5.15
N GLN A 278 -1.43 23.39 -6.26
CA GLN A 278 -2.81 22.91 -6.24
C GLN A 278 -2.83 21.39 -6.13
N ILE A 279 -3.09 20.90 -4.91
CA ILE A 279 -3.16 19.46 -4.63
C ILE A 279 -4.62 19.03 -4.55
N HIS A 280 -5.05 18.18 -5.48
CA HIS A 280 -6.37 17.56 -5.49
C HIS A 280 -6.44 16.36 -4.54
N THR A 281 -7.61 15.72 -4.47
CA THR A 281 -7.81 14.48 -3.72
C THR A 281 -8.32 13.42 -4.68
N ILE A 282 -7.65 12.27 -4.69
CA ILE A 282 -8.21 11.02 -5.21
C ILE A 282 -8.03 10.02 -4.08
N THR A 283 -9.10 9.72 -3.37
CA THR A 283 -9.05 8.80 -2.23
C THR A 283 -8.62 7.43 -2.72
N ASN A 284 -7.75 6.72 -2.01
CA ASN A 284 -7.36 5.36 -2.39
C ASN A 284 -8.54 4.37 -2.35
N GLY A 285 -8.32 3.22 -2.98
CA GLY A 285 -9.18 2.06 -2.90
C GLY A 285 -8.34 0.79 -3.01
N VAL A 286 -9.01 -0.36 -3.07
CA VAL A 286 -8.38 -1.66 -3.29
C VAL A 286 -9.07 -2.42 -4.42
N HIS A 287 -8.39 -3.40 -5.01
CA HIS A 287 -8.98 -4.18 -6.08
C HIS A 287 -9.99 -5.20 -5.52
N SER A 288 -11.28 -4.98 -5.75
CA SER A 288 -12.36 -5.74 -5.11
C SER A 288 -12.25 -7.25 -5.33
N LEU A 289 -11.88 -7.69 -6.55
CA LEU A 289 -11.72 -9.11 -6.85
C LEU A 289 -10.51 -9.74 -6.14
N THR A 290 -9.41 -9.00 -5.95
CA THR A 290 -8.22 -9.52 -5.25
C THR A 290 -8.49 -9.73 -3.77
N TRP A 291 -9.24 -8.82 -3.15
CA TRP A 291 -9.35 -8.72 -1.69
C TRP A 291 -10.64 -9.30 -1.12
N THR A 292 -11.60 -9.70 -1.96
CA THR A 292 -12.77 -10.46 -1.53
C THR A 292 -12.40 -11.93 -1.39
N ALA A 293 -12.62 -12.48 -0.19
CA ALA A 293 -12.40 -13.89 0.10
C ALA A 293 -13.33 -14.81 -0.72
N PRO A 294 -12.93 -16.05 -1.04
CA PRO A 294 -13.77 -17.00 -1.78
C PRO A 294 -15.17 -17.20 -1.21
N GLU A 295 -15.31 -17.18 0.12
CA GLU A 295 -16.62 -17.29 0.79
C GLU A 295 -17.53 -16.10 0.46
N PHE A 296 -17.01 -14.88 0.59
CA PHE A 296 -17.75 -13.66 0.23
C PHE A 296 -17.95 -13.55 -1.28
N ALA A 297 -17.00 -14.00 -2.09
CA ALA A 297 -17.12 -14.00 -3.54
C ALA A 297 -18.28 -14.90 -3.99
N THR A 298 -18.41 -16.09 -3.40
CA THR A 298 -19.54 -17.00 -3.66
C THR A 298 -20.87 -16.38 -3.22
N LEU A 299 -20.88 -15.72 -2.05
CA LEU A 299 -22.05 -15.00 -1.56
C LEU A 299 -22.46 -13.85 -2.49
N TYR A 300 -21.50 -13.08 -2.98
CA TYR A 300 -21.74 -11.98 -3.90
C TYR A 300 -22.13 -12.49 -5.29
N ASP A 301 -21.60 -13.61 -5.76
CA ASP A 301 -22.05 -14.24 -7.02
C ASP A 301 -23.53 -14.64 -6.95
N LYS A 302 -24.00 -15.08 -5.78
CA LYS A 302 -25.40 -15.44 -5.54
C LYS A 302 -26.35 -14.23 -5.50
N HIS A 303 -25.97 -13.16 -4.81
CA HIS A 303 -26.89 -12.04 -4.53
C HIS A 303 -26.61 -10.76 -5.30
N LEU A 304 -25.38 -10.54 -5.77
CA LEU A 304 -24.88 -9.28 -6.35
C LEU A 304 -24.36 -9.51 -7.77
N LEU A 305 -25.22 -9.95 -8.71
CA LEU A 305 -24.91 -10.48 -10.05
C LEU A 305 -23.89 -9.69 -10.93
N ASN A 306 -23.57 -8.43 -10.61
CA ASN A 306 -22.62 -7.59 -11.36
C ASN A 306 -21.37 -7.16 -10.55
N TRP A 307 -21.17 -7.66 -9.34
CA TRP A 307 -20.08 -7.19 -8.46
C TRP A 307 -18.67 -7.40 -9.03
N ARG A 308 -18.50 -8.40 -9.92
CA ARG A 308 -17.22 -8.69 -10.59
C ARG A 308 -16.85 -7.71 -11.70
N HIS A 309 -17.84 -6.99 -12.23
CA HIS A 309 -17.62 -6.00 -13.29
C HIS A 309 -17.78 -4.57 -12.79
N SER A 310 -18.58 -4.37 -11.73
CA SER A 310 -18.70 -3.09 -11.07
C SER A 310 -18.79 -3.24 -9.56
N SER A 311 -17.75 -2.73 -8.91
CA SER A 311 -17.59 -2.68 -7.45
C SER A 311 -18.71 -1.86 -6.79
N LEU A 312 -19.35 -0.96 -7.53
CA LEU A 312 -20.52 -0.20 -7.07
C LEU A 312 -21.69 -1.12 -6.67
N SER A 313 -21.79 -2.31 -7.27
CA SER A 313 -22.84 -3.29 -6.95
C SER A 313 -22.78 -3.76 -5.49
N LEU A 314 -21.61 -3.68 -4.84
CA LEU A 314 -21.44 -3.98 -3.41
C LEU A 314 -22.33 -3.11 -2.53
N ARG A 315 -22.77 -1.93 -3.00
CA ARG A 315 -23.70 -1.05 -2.28
C ARG A 315 -25.02 -1.74 -1.92
N ASN A 316 -25.39 -2.77 -2.67
CA ASN A 316 -26.62 -3.53 -2.48
C ASN A 316 -26.47 -4.65 -1.45
N ALA A 317 -25.36 -4.74 -0.71
CA ALA A 317 -25.13 -5.78 0.31
C ALA A 317 -26.25 -5.91 1.36
N PHE A 318 -27.10 -4.90 1.51
CA PHE A 318 -28.29 -4.93 2.38
C PHE A 318 -29.34 -5.96 1.98
N ILE A 319 -29.37 -6.39 0.71
CA ILE A 319 -30.29 -7.45 0.25
C ILE A 319 -29.84 -8.84 0.68
N ILE A 320 -28.56 -8.99 1.05
CA ILE A 320 -28.01 -10.28 1.47
C ILE A 320 -28.62 -10.63 2.84
N PRO A 321 -29.13 -11.86 3.01
CA PRO A 321 -29.58 -12.35 4.31
C PRO A 321 -28.47 -12.31 5.37
N SER A 322 -28.81 -11.92 6.60
CA SER A 322 -27.83 -11.68 7.66
C SER A 322 -27.09 -12.97 8.08
N ASP A 323 -27.80 -14.09 8.07
CA ASP A 323 -27.27 -15.44 8.33
C ASP A 323 -26.25 -15.87 7.27
N GLU A 324 -26.54 -15.66 5.98
CA GLU A 324 -25.60 -16.01 4.91
C GLU A 324 -24.29 -15.20 4.96
N ILE A 325 -24.36 -13.93 5.39
CA ILE A 325 -23.14 -13.12 5.64
C ILE A 325 -22.33 -13.67 6.79
N TRP A 326 -23.00 -14.09 7.86
CA TRP A 326 -22.34 -14.69 9.00
C TRP A 326 -21.68 -16.00 8.61
N GLU A 327 -22.34 -16.86 7.84
CA GLU A 327 -21.79 -18.11 7.33
C GLU A 327 -20.53 -17.88 6.47
N ALA A 328 -20.57 -16.92 5.55
CA ALA A 328 -19.41 -16.56 4.74
C ALA A 328 -18.23 -16.09 5.60
N HIS A 329 -18.51 -15.25 6.60
CA HIS A 329 -17.50 -14.80 7.57
C HIS A 329 -16.91 -15.94 8.39
N GLN A 330 -17.76 -16.84 8.90
CA GLN A 330 -17.33 -18.00 9.66
C GLN A 330 -16.44 -18.94 8.83
N GLY A 331 -16.72 -19.09 7.53
CA GLY A 331 -15.84 -19.80 6.60
C GLY A 331 -14.47 -19.13 6.43
N ALA A 332 -14.45 -17.83 6.19
CA ALA A 332 -13.21 -17.05 6.07
C ALA A 332 -12.37 -17.08 7.36
N LYS A 333 -13.03 -16.97 8.52
CA LYS A 333 -12.43 -17.11 9.84
C LYS A 333 -11.81 -18.48 10.03
N LYS A 334 -12.53 -19.55 9.70
CA LYS A 334 -12.01 -20.93 9.78
C LYS A 334 -10.73 -21.12 8.95
N ARG A 335 -10.65 -20.53 7.75
CA ARG A 335 -9.42 -20.56 6.93
C ARG A 335 -8.25 -19.85 7.61
N LEU A 336 -8.48 -18.67 8.20
CA LEU A 336 -7.46 -17.96 8.98
C LEU A 336 -7.00 -18.79 10.18
N LEU A 337 -7.91 -19.37 10.95
CA LEU A 337 -7.56 -20.14 12.15
C LEU A 337 -6.76 -21.40 11.81
N LYS A 338 -7.12 -22.09 10.71
CA LYS A 338 -6.35 -23.22 10.18
C LYS A 338 -4.92 -22.79 9.84
N PHE A 339 -4.76 -21.67 9.14
CA PHE A 339 -3.43 -21.13 8.80
C PHE A 339 -2.62 -20.76 10.06
N ILE A 340 -3.24 -20.13 11.06
CA ILE A 340 -2.59 -19.82 12.34
C ILE A 340 -2.10 -21.09 13.03
N LYS A 341 -2.93 -22.13 13.11
CA LYS A 341 -2.54 -23.44 13.69
C LYS A 341 -1.36 -24.05 12.94
N GLU A 342 -1.41 -24.08 11.60
CA GLU A 342 -0.35 -24.64 10.76
C GLU A 342 0.98 -23.89 10.90
N LYS A 343 0.93 -22.56 11.06
CA LYS A 343 2.14 -21.73 11.16
C LYS A 343 2.71 -21.60 12.57
N THR A 344 1.88 -21.65 13.59
CA THR A 344 2.28 -21.31 14.97
C THR A 344 2.07 -22.45 15.97
N GLY A 345 1.31 -23.48 15.61
CA GLY A 345 0.86 -24.53 16.53
C GLY A 345 -0.22 -24.07 17.52
N VAL A 346 -0.59 -22.79 17.56
CA VAL A 346 -1.58 -22.27 18.50
C VAL A 346 -2.99 -22.47 17.96
N ASP A 347 -3.82 -23.17 18.73
CA ASP A 347 -5.22 -23.41 18.41
C ASP A 347 -6.11 -22.22 18.81
N PHE A 348 -6.56 -21.46 17.81
CA PHE A 348 -7.60 -20.46 17.97
C PHE A 348 -8.98 -21.11 17.87
N GLU A 349 -9.96 -20.55 18.56
CA GLU A 349 -11.32 -21.08 18.57
C GLU A 349 -12.25 -20.20 17.75
N GLN A 350 -13.07 -20.83 16.92
CA GLN A 350 -13.90 -20.13 15.94
C GLN A 350 -14.99 -19.25 16.58
N ASN A 351 -15.51 -19.64 17.74
CA ASN A 351 -16.54 -18.88 18.48
C ASN A 351 -15.96 -17.75 19.36
N ILE A 352 -14.63 -17.62 19.45
CA ILE A 352 -13.97 -16.56 20.22
C ILE A 352 -13.75 -15.32 19.35
N PHE A 353 -14.00 -14.13 19.92
CA PHE A 353 -13.81 -12.85 19.23
C PHE A 353 -12.34 -12.62 18.88
N THR A 354 -12.08 -12.42 17.59
CA THR A 354 -10.73 -12.37 17.00
C THR A 354 -10.40 -10.97 16.53
N ILE A 355 -9.35 -10.38 17.11
CA ILE A 355 -8.87 -9.04 16.77
C ILE A 355 -7.63 -9.15 15.88
N GLY A 356 -7.62 -8.44 14.75
CA GLY A 356 -6.51 -8.41 13.79
C GLY A 356 -5.78 -7.08 13.73
N LEU A 357 -4.44 -7.14 13.74
CA LEU A 357 -3.56 -5.99 13.52
C LEU A 357 -2.43 -6.37 12.57
N ALA A 358 -2.39 -5.78 11.37
CA ALA A 358 -1.23 -5.92 10.49
C ALA A 358 -0.78 -4.63 9.83
N ARG A 359 0.52 -4.32 9.93
CA ARG A 359 1.13 -3.05 9.47
C ARG A 359 2.64 -3.04 9.66
N ARG A 360 3.31 -2.06 9.04
CA ARG A 360 4.71 -1.74 9.36
C ARG A 360 4.85 -1.37 10.84
N PHE A 361 5.83 -1.96 11.50
CA PHE A 361 6.17 -1.65 12.89
C PHE A 361 7.04 -0.39 12.93
N THR A 362 6.48 0.67 13.48
CA THR A 362 7.12 1.99 13.66
C THR A 362 6.34 2.78 14.71
N ALA A 363 6.99 3.74 15.36
CA ALA A 363 6.46 4.43 16.54
C ALA A 363 5.08 5.06 16.31
N TYR A 364 4.89 5.81 15.22
CA TYR A 364 3.63 6.53 14.98
C TYR A 364 2.44 5.59 14.69
N LYS A 365 2.67 4.32 14.30
CA LYS A 365 1.60 3.34 14.06
C LYS A 365 1.06 2.70 15.34
N ARG A 366 1.77 2.88 16.46
CA ARG A 366 1.41 2.44 17.83
C ARG A 366 0.88 1.00 17.89
N PRO A 367 1.66 -0.01 17.42
CA PRO A 367 1.19 -1.40 17.36
C PRO A 367 0.88 -2.00 18.75
N LEU A 368 1.51 -1.47 19.81
CA LEU A 368 1.33 -1.94 21.19
C LEU A 368 0.20 -1.24 21.94
N LEU A 369 -0.55 -0.30 21.32
CA LEU A 369 -1.57 0.46 22.04
C LEU A 369 -2.67 -0.44 22.65
N LEU A 370 -3.09 -1.49 21.93
CA LEU A 370 -4.05 -2.49 22.42
C LEU A 370 -3.53 -3.29 23.63
N LEU A 371 -2.21 -3.36 23.81
CA LEU A 371 -1.54 -4.15 24.85
C LEU A 371 -0.90 -3.26 25.93
N SER A 372 -1.16 -1.94 25.88
CA SER A 372 -0.59 -0.94 26.77
C SER A 372 -0.99 -1.13 28.24
N ASP A 373 -2.16 -1.71 28.49
CA ASP A 373 -2.67 -2.11 29.80
C ASP A 373 -3.20 -3.55 29.71
N LEU A 374 -2.26 -4.48 29.75
CA LEU A 374 -2.55 -5.91 29.66
C LEU A 374 -3.49 -6.38 30.78
N LYS A 375 -3.41 -5.80 31.99
CA LYS A 375 -4.29 -6.14 33.11
C LYS A 375 -5.75 -5.80 32.79
N ARG A 376 -5.97 -4.61 32.21
CA ARG A 376 -7.30 -4.18 31.78
C ARG A 376 -7.85 -5.08 30.68
N LEU A 377 -7.02 -5.43 29.69
CA LEU A 377 -7.40 -6.31 28.60
C LEU A 377 -7.78 -7.73 29.10
N ILE A 378 -7.00 -8.29 30.02
CA ILE A 378 -7.30 -9.56 30.71
C ILE A 378 -8.62 -9.49 31.46
N LYS A 379 -8.87 -8.39 32.19
CA LYS A 379 -10.14 -8.20 32.89
C LYS A 379 -11.31 -8.24 31.90
N ILE A 380 -11.22 -7.50 30.80
CA ILE A 380 -12.24 -7.49 29.74
C ILE A 380 -12.47 -8.91 29.18
N ASN A 381 -11.40 -9.63 28.86
CA ASN A 381 -11.44 -11.02 28.39
C ASN A 381 -12.18 -11.96 29.36
N ASN A 382 -12.05 -11.73 30.67
CA ASN A 382 -12.62 -12.59 31.69
C ASN A 382 -14.05 -12.22 32.10
N THR A 383 -14.41 -10.93 32.04
CA THR A 383 -15.71 -10.46 32.55
C THR A 383 -16.71 -10.08 31.47
N VAL A 384 -16.27 -9.77 30.25
CA VAL A 384 -17.14 -9.29 29.16
C VAL A 384 -17.31 -10.34 28.08
N GLY A 385 -16.22 -10.98 27.65
CA GLY A 385 -16.23 -11.99 26.61
C GLY A 385 -14.81 -12.36 26.19
N LYS A 386 -14.60 -13.61 25.80
CA LYS A 386 -13.26 -14.11 25.46
C LYS A 386 -12.73 -13.43 24.21
N ILE A 387 -11.42 -13.19 24.16
CA ILE A 387 -10.74 -12.60 23.00
C ILE A 387 -9.52 -13.42 22.61
N GLN A 388 -9.19 -13.38 21.33
CA GLN A 388 -7.92 -13.85 20.76
C GLN A 388 -7.40 -12.83 19.75
N ILE A 389 -6.07 -12.70 19.62
CA ILE A 389 -5.45 -11.59 18.90
C ILE A 389 -4.38 -12.10 17.94
N VAL A 390 -4.43 -11.65 16.70
CA VAL A 390 -3.44 -11.96 15.67
C VAL A 390 -2.76 -10.68 15.18
N TYR A 391 -1.44 -10.65 15.34
CA TYR A 391 -0.55 -9.62 14.83
C TYR A 391 0.22 -10.10 13.60
N ALA A 392 0.56 -9.18 12.70
CA ALA A 392 1.55 -9.42 11.66
C ALA A 392 2.22 -8.11 11.22
N GLY A 393 3.43 -8.18 10.68
CA GLY A 393 4.09 -7.01 10.11
C GLY A 393 5.60 -7.05 10.20
N LYS A 394 6.24 -6.07 9.55
CA LYS A 394 7.70 -5.95 9.46
C LYS A 394 8.16 -4.59 9.99
N ALA A 395 9.30 -4.55 10.66
CA ALA A 395 10.05 -3.31 10.91
C ALA A 395 11.03 -3.08 9.75
N HIS A 396 11.36 -1.82 9.44
CA HIS A 396 12.42 -1.55 8.47
C HIS A 396 13.78 -2.01 9.06
N PRO A 397 14.72 -2.57 8.27
CA PRO A 397 15.96 -3.13 8.81
C PRO A 397 16.80 -2.12 9.60
N ALA A 398 16.79 -0.86 9.14
CA ALA A 398 17.43 0.28 9.82
C ALA A 398 16.56 0.95 10.93
N ASP A 399 15.30 0.56 11.12
CA ASP A 399 14.41 1.12 12.15
C ASP A 399 14.53 0.30 13.45
N MET A 400 15.56 0.60 14.24
CA MET A 400 15.79 -0.08 15.52
C MET A 400 14.63 0.10 16.51
N GLY A 401 13.92 1.23 16.45
CA GLY A 401 12.72 1.46 17.25
C GLY A 401 11.59 0.52 16.84
N GLY A 402 11.35 0.36 15.54
CA GLY A 402 10.41 -0.61 14.98
C GLY A 402 10.75 -2.05 15.38
N LYS A 403 12.02 -2.45 15.32
CA LYS A 403 12.48 -3.78 15.77
C LYS A 403 12.22 -4.00 17.26
N LYS A 404 12.52 -3.00 18.09
CA LYS A 404 12.24 -3.06 19.52
C LYS A 404 10.73 -3.24 19.80
N LEU A 405 9.85 -2.57 19.06
CA LEU A 405 8.40 -2.77 19.20
C LEU A 405 7.96 -4.22 18.91
N ILE A 406 8.63 -4.92 17.98
CA ILE A 406 8.38 -6.35 17.73
C ILE A 406 8.87 -7.18 18.93
N ALA A 407 10.07 -6.93 19.43
CA ALA A 407 10.60 -7.64 20.60
C ALA A 407 9.73 -7.45 21.85
N ASP A 408 9.26 -6.22 22.09
CA ASP A 408 8.33 -5.89 23.18
C ASP A 408 7.00 -6.65 23.00
N LEU A 409 6.46 -6.74 21.77
CA LEU A 409 5.27 -7.54 21.47
C LEU A 409 5.49 -9.02 21.82
N GLN A 410 6.62 -9.62 21.41
CA GLN A 410 6.95 -11.01 21.70
C GLN A 410 7.05 -11.28 23.20
N SER A 411 7.65 -10.35 23.95
CA SER A 411 7.71 -10.41 25.42
C SER A 411 6.31 -10.39 26.05
N ILE A 412 5.40 -9.57 25.53
CA ILE A 412 4.00 -9.51 25.99
C ILE A 412 3.25 -10.81 25.66
N ILE A 413 3.42 -11.35 24.45
CA ILE A 413 2.82 -12.62 24.02
C ILE A 413 3.19 -13.72 25.02
N LYS A 414 4.49 -13.89 25.30
CA LYS A 414 4.99 -14.90 26.24
C LYS A 414 4.39 -14.77 27.65
N LYS A 415 4.16 -13.54 28.13
CA LYS A 415 3.59 -13.28 29.47
C LYS A 415 2.08 -13.47 29.54
N SER A 416 1.37 -13.33 28.42
CA SER A 416 -0.10 -13.30 28.37
C SER A 416 -0.74 -14.61 27.90
N GLN A 417 0.05 -15.52 27.33
CA GLN A 417 -0.44 -16.70 26.60
C GLN A 417 -1.34 -17.64 27.42
N ALA A 418 -1.17 -17.69 28.75
CA ALA A 418 -2.03 -18.48 29.64
C ALA A 418 -3.42 -17.87 29.87
N GLN A 419 -3.61 -16.59 29.55
CA GLN A 419 -4.83 -15.82 29.85
C GLN A 419 -5.56 -15.38 28.58
N ILE A 420 -4.80 -15.02 27.54
CA ILE A 420 -5.29 -14.59 26.22
C ILE A 420 -4.40 -15.20 25.15
N LYS A 421 -5.00 -15.83 24.14
CA LYS A 421 -4.27 -16.34 22.98
C LYS A 421 -3.87 -15.17 22.08
N ILE A 422 -2.57 -14.89 21.99
CA ILE A 422 -2.00 -13.86 21.11
C ILE A 422 -0.95 -14.53 20.23
N VAL A 423 -1.01 -14.29 18.92
CA VAL A 423 -0.02 -14.79 17.96
C VAL A 423 0.55 -13.67 17.11
N PHE A 424 1.80 -13.84 16.67
CA PHE A 424 2.45 -12.99 15.69
C PHE A 424 2.82 -13.84 14.46
N LEU A 425 2.30 -13.45 13.29
CA LEU A 425 2.60 -14.11 12.03
C LEU A 425 3.82 -13.45 11.36
N GLU A 426 4.90 -14.21 11.23
CA GLU A 426 6.14 -13.77 10.61
C GLU A 426 5.99 -13.55 9.10
N SER A 427 6.87 -12.72 8.55
CA SER A 427 7.02 -12.46 7.12
C SER A 427 5.72 -12.07 6.43
N TYR A 428 4.98 -11.14 7.04
CA TYR A 428 3.73 -10.61 6.50
C TYR A 428 3.82 -10.25 5.01
N ASP A 429 2.95 -10.86 4.21
CA ASP A 429 2.88 -10.75 2.76
C ASP A 429 1.41 -10.66 2.30
N THR A 430 1.17 -10.71 0.98
CA THR A 430 -0.18 -10.61 0.42
C THR A 430 -1.07 -11.79 0.79
N ASN A 431 -0.51 -12.99 0.94
CA ASN A 431 -1.29 -14.18 1.34
C ASN A 431 -1.77 -14.07 2.78
N ILE A 432 -0.89 -13.69 3.71
CA ILE A 432 -1.26 -13.44 5.11
C ILE A 432 -2.26 -12.28 5.18
N SER A 433 -2.04 -11.22 4.38
CA SER A 433 -2.97 -10.09 4.31
C SER A 433 -4.38 -10.53 3.93
N LYS A 434 -4.55 -11.33 2.87
CA LYS A 434 -5.86 -11.83 2.41
C LYS A 434 -6.59 -12.63 3.50
N LEU A 435 -5.86 -13.50 4.19
CA LEU A 435 -6.44 -14.32 5.27
C LEU A 435 -6.85 -13.48 6.47
N MET A 436 -5.98 -12.58 6.93
CA MET A 436 -6.26 -11.76 8.11
C MET A 436 -7.38 -10.76 7.86
N THR A 437 -7.39 -10.05 6.72
CA THR A 437 -8.42 -9.03 6.47
C THR A 437 -9.80 -9.63 6.26
N ALA A 438 -9.90 -10.92 5.91
CA ALA A 438 -11.16 -11.61 5.75
C ALA A 438 -11.62 -12.40 6.98
N GLY A 439 -10.68 -12.91 7.79
CA GLY A 439 -10.98 -13.90 8.82
C GLY A 439 -11.04 -13.38 10.25
N VAL A 440 -10.65 -12.14 10.53
CA VAL A 440 -10.79 -11.55 11.89
C VAL A 440 -12.16 -10.92 12.06
N ASP A 441 -12.67 -10.86 13.30
CA ASP A 441 -13.95 -10.21 13.58
C ASP A 441 -13.81 -8.68 13.64
N LEU A 442 -12.65 -8.17 14.08
CA LEU A 442 -12.40 -6.73 14.18
C LEU A 442 -11.01 -6.39 13.64
N TRP A 443 -10.96 -5.44 12.72
CA TRP A 443 -9.69 -4.90 12.22
C TRP A 443 -9.31 -3.62 12.97
N VAL A 444 -8.16 -3.64 13.66
CA VAL A 444 -7.73 -2.54 14.53
C VAL A 444 -6.57 -1.75 13.93
N ASN A 445 -6.73 -0.42 13.90
CA ASN A 445 -5.75 0.51 13.35
C ASN A 445 -5.50 1.68 14.33
N THR A 446 -4.29 1.81 14.87
CA THR A 446 -3.99 2.78 15.93
C THR A 446 -2.98 3.88 15.55
N PRO A 447 -2.88 4.36 14.30
CA PRO A 447 -1.87 5.38 13.98
C PRO A 447 -2.15 6.68 14.74
N LEU A 448 -1.10 7.43 15.06
CA LEU A 448 -1.20 8.76 15.67
C LEU A 448 -1.62 9.78 14.61
N PRO A 449 -2.78 10.45 14.76
CA PRO A 449 -3.18 11.50 13.81
C PRO A 449 -2.22 12.70 13.84
N PRO A 450 -1.97 13.39 12.71
CA PRO A 450 -2.46 13.15 11.35
C PRO A 450 -1.46 12.35 10.47
N ASN A 451 -0.75 11.36 11.06
CA ASN A 451 0.35 10.67 10.37
C ASN A 451 -0.11 9.52 9.47
N GLU A 452 -1.41 9.24 9.35
CA GLU A 452 -1.95 8.27 8.39
C GLU A 452 -2.42 8.99 7.12
N ALA A 453 -1.71 8.80 6.01
CA ALA A 453 -2.14 9.34 4.72
C ALA A 453 -3.43 8.70 4.20
N SER A 454 -3.62 7.39 4.42
CA SER A 454 -4.79 6.66 3.93
C SER A 454 -5.04 5.42 4.80
N GLY A 455 -4.66 4.23 4.35
CA GLY A 455 -4.78 2.98 5.10
C GLY A 455 -5.61 1.92 4.36
N THR A 456 -5.07 1.35 3.29
CA THR A 456 -5.80 0.40 2.43
C THR A 456 -6.14 -0.92 3.13
N SER A 457 -5.46 -1.31 4.21
CA SER A 457 -5.75 -2.57 4.91
C SER A 457 -7.18 -2.63 5.47
N GLY A 458 -7.70 -1.52 5.97
CA GLY A 458 -9.10 -1.45 6.42
C GLY A 458 -10.09 -1.53 5.26
N MET A 459 -9.73 -1.00 4.09
CA MET A 459 -10.53 -1.11 2.86
C MET A 459 -10.62 -2.57 2.38
N LYS A 460 -9.52 -3.35 2.49
CA LYS A 460 -9.51 -4.80 2.20
C LYS A 460 -10.44 -5.56 3.15
N ALA A 461 -10.35 -5.24 4.44
CA ALA A 461 -11.21 -5.84 5.45
C ALA A 461 -12.69 -5.53 5.19
N ALA A 462 -13.00 -4.32 4.70
CA ALA A 462 -14.36 -3.95 4.35
C ALA A 462 -14.99 -4.81 3.24
N HIS A 463 -14.20 -5.28 2.28
CA HIS A 463 -14.68 -6.18 1.21
C HIS A 463 -15.14 -7.55 1.73
N ASN A 464 -14.81 -7.88 2.97
CA ASN A 464 -15.17 -9.11 3.66
C ASN A 464 -16.10 -8.84 4.86
N GLY A 465 -16.76 -7.68 4.90
CA GLY A 465 -17.68 -7.32 5.98
C GLY A 465 -17.03 -7.13 7.35
N VAL A 466 -15.71 -7.03 7.46
CA VAL A 466 -15.01 -6.91 8.74
C VAL A 466 -15.06 -5.46 9.26
N PRO A 467 -15.73 -5.19 10.40
CA PRO A 467 -15.80 -3.86 11.00
C PRO A 467 -14.43 -3.36 11.48
N GLN A 468 -14.32 -2.04 11.63
CA GLN A 468 -13.06 -1.39 11.99
C GLN A 468 -13.14 -0.75 13.37
N LEU A 469 -12.00 -0.75 14.08
CA LEU A 469 -11.76 0.13 15.21
C LEU A 469 -10.48 0.91 14.93
N SER A 470 -10.61 2.21 14.67
CA SER A 470 -9.47 3.03 14.22
C SER A 470 -9.44 4.41 14.84
N THR A 471 -8.27 5.06 14.84
CA THR A 471 -8.20 6.51 15.08
C THR A 471 -8.84 7.27 13.92
N PHE A 472 -9.40 8.46 14.19
CA PHE A 472 -10.10 9.30 13.20
C PHE A 472 -9.14 10.03 12.25
N ASP A 473 -8.38 9.27 11.48
CA ASP A 473 -7.35 9.73 10.55
C ASP A 473 -7.29 8.88 9.26
N GLY A 474 -6.57 9.37 8.26
CA GLY A 474 -6.44 8.70 6.96
C GLY A 474 -7.81 8.40 6.33
N TRP A 475 -7.97 7.19 5.79
CA TRP A 475 -9.21 6.75 5.15
C TRP A 475 -10.40 6.67 6.11
N TRP A 476 -10.14 6.52 7.41
CA TRP A 476 -11.20 6.32 8.40
C TRP A 476 -12.06 7.57 8.59
N ARG A 477 -11.54 8.75 8.22
CA ARG A 477 -12.34 9.98 8.15
C ARG A 477 -13.45 9.94 7.11
N GLU A 478 -13.28 9.12 6.08
CA GLU A 478 -14.22 8.96 4.98
C GLU A 478 -15.07 7.70 5.18
N GLY A 479 -14.52 6.64 5.80
CA GLY A 479 -15.19 5.35 5.98
C GLY A 479 -15.93 5.18 7.31
N TYR A 480 -15.76 6.08 8.29
CA TYR A 480 -16.44 5.98 9.58
C TYR A 480 -17.86 6.54 9.54
N ILE A 481 -18.84 5.68 9.82
CA ILE A 481 -20.22 6.06 10.10
C ILE A 481 -20.61 5.38 11.42
N ARG A 482 -20.93 6.22 12.42
CA ARG A 482 -21.23 5.80 13.80
C ARG A 482 -22.32 4.73 13.81
N GLY A 483 -22.04 3.60 14.47
CA GLY A 483 -22.97 2.48 14.62
C GLY A 483 -23.29 1.72 13.33
N LYS A 484 -22.56 1.99 12.24
CA LYS A 484 -22.78 1.37 10.93
C LYS A 484 -21.53 0.66 10.39
N THR A 485 -20.37 1.30 10.38
CA THR A 485 -19.16 0.73 9.74
C THR A 485 -18.06 0.34 10.73
N GLY A 486 -18.19 0.75 11.99
CA GLY A 486 -17.21 0.45 13.03
C GLY A 486 -17.18 1.53 14.10
N TRP A 487 -16.02 1.70 14.73
CA TRP A 487 -15.80 2.57 15.88
C TRP A 487 -14.56 3.43 15.71
N THR A 488 -14.57 4.59 16.36
CA THR A 488 -13.44 5.52 16.33
C THR A 488 -12.87 5.80 17.72
N ILE A 489 -11.55 5.66 17.84
CA ILE A 489 -10.80 6.01 19.05
C ILE A 489 -10.83 7.53 19.20
N ARG A 490 -11.24 8.01 20.38
CA ARG A 490 -11.51 9.43 20.71
C ARG A 490 -12.62 10.09 19.88
N GLY A 491 -13.69 9.36 19.54
CA GLY A 491 -14.82 9.91 18.77
C GLY A 491 -15.45 11.16 19.38
N ASP A 492 -15.78 11.09 20.68
CA ASP A 492 -16.23 12.22 21.49
C ASP A 492 -15.07 12.66 22.40
N LYS A 493 -14.88 13.98 22.62
CA LYS A 493 -13.72 14.54 23.35
C LYS A 493 -13.61 13.90 24.74
N ILE A 494 -12.61 13.05 24.95
CA ILE A 494 -12.21 12.62 26.29
C ILE A 494 -11.66 13.85 27.04
N THR A 495 -12.34 14.22 28.13
CA THR A 495 -11.99 15.37 28.98
C THR A 495 -10.89 15.07 29.99
N GLU A 496 -10.45 13.82 30.09
CA GLU A 496 -9.41 13.40 31.03
C GLU A 496 -8.04 14.01 30.72
N THR A 497 -7.24 14.20 31.77
CA THR A 497 -5.85 14.65 31.70
C THR A 497 -4.92 13.45 31.49
N GLY A 498 -3.80 13.64 30.79
CA GLY A 498 -2.85 12.55 30.48
C GLY A 498 -2.25 12.66 29.08
N THR A 499 -1.34 11.74 28.75
CA THR A 499 -0.72 11.66 27.42
C THR A 499 -1.75 11.27 26.36
N VAL A 500 -1.46 11.57 25.09
CA VAL A 500 -2.33 11.15 23.97
C VAL A 500 -2.52 9.64 23.95
N ASP A 501 -1.46 8.87 24.18
CA ASP A 501 -1.53 7.41 24.18
C ASP A 501 -2.38 6.86 25.34
N TYR A 502 -2.31 7.47 26.53
CA TYR A 502 -3.17 7.09 27.65
C TYR A 502 -4.65 7.30 27.31
N LYS A 503 -5.01 8.46 26.76
CA LYS A 503 -6.40 8.77 26.38
C LYS A 503 -6.89 7.85 25.25
N ASP A 504 -6.06 7.57 24.27
CA ASP A 504 -6.40 6.67 23.16
C ASP A 504 -6.59 5.24 23.65
N ALA A 505 -5.70 4.76 24.53
CA ALA A 505 -5.80 3.45 25.14
C ALA A 505 -7.09 3.33 25.96
N LEU A 506 -7.42 4.33 26.78
CA LEU A 506 -8.66 4.32 27.56
C LEU A 506 -9.90 4.32 26.66
N SER A 507 -9.92 5.15 25.62
CA SER A 507 -11.00 5.15 24.62
C SER A 507 -11.17 3.76 24.01
N LEU A 508 -10.06 3.12 23.62
CA LEU A 508 -10.03 1.81 23.01
C LEU A 508 -10.58 0.76 23.97
N TYR A 509 -10.12 0.72 25.22
CA TYR A 509 -10.62 -0.26 26.20
C TYR A 509 -12.08 -0.03 26.54
N ASN A 510 -12.53 1.22 26.65
CA ASN A 510 -13.94 1.53 26.90
C ASN A 510 -14.84 1.07 25.75
N LEU A 511 -14.43 1.26 24.49
CA LEU A 511 -15.16 0.76 23.33
C LEU A 511 -15.22 -0.77 23.33
N LEU A 512 -14.09 -1.43 23.59
CA LEU A 512 -14.05 -2.89 23.67
C LEU A 512 -14.96 -3.44 24.78
N GLU A 513 -14.87 -2.88 25.98
CA GLU A 513 -15.58 -3.35 27.17
C GLU A 513 -17.10 -3.08 27.10
N LYS A 514 -17.49 -1.86 26.69
CA LYS A 514 -18.88 -1.39 26.85
C LYS A 514 -19.72 -1.55 25.59
N GLU A 515 -19.10 -1.68 24.42
CA GLU A 515 -19.81 -1.65 23.14
C GLU A 515 -19.47 -2.86 22.26
N ILE A 516 -18.22 -3.01 21.85
CA ILE A 516 -17.83 -3.92 20.76
C ILE A 516 -17.97 -5.39 21.15
N ILE A 517 -17.35 -5.81 22.25
CA ILE A 517 -17.37 -7.21 22.69
C ILE A 517 -18.78 -7.62 23.13
N PRO A 518 -19.52 -6.83 23.94
CA PRO A 518 -20.92 -7.13 24.25
C PRO A 518 -21.78 -7.25 22.99
N LEU A 519 -21.58 -6.39 21.99
CA LEU A 519 -22.36 -6.44 20.75
C LEU A 519 -22.11 -7.74 19.97
N TYR A 520 -20.85 -8.15 19.83
CA TYR A 520 -20.48 -9.39 19.15
C TYR A 520 -21.12 -10.62 19.81
N TYR A 521 -21.08 -10.70 21.14
CA TYR A 521 -21.56 -11.89 21.87
C TYR A 521 -23.08 -11.91 22.11
N ASN A 522 -23.70 -10.75 22.36
CA ASN A 522 -25.08 -10.67 22.84
C ASN A 522 -26.07 -10.23 21.76
N ASN A 523 -25.61 -9.73 20.61
CA ASN A 523 -26.48 -9.24 19.54
C ASN A 523 -25.93 -9.54 18.14
N SER A 524 -25.97 -10.83 17.78
CA SER A 524 -25.49 -11.34 16.48
C SER A 524 -26.19 -10.66 15.30
N ILE A 525 -27.49 -10.38 15.39
CA ILE A 525 -28.26 -9.72 14.33
C ILE A 525 -27.69 -8.33 14.04
N LYS A 526 -27.42 -7.55 15.09
CA LYS A 526 -26.87 -6.21 14.92
C LYS A 526 -25.44 -6.24 14.41
N TRP A 527 -24.63 -7.21 14.85
CA TRP A 527 -23.29 -7.41 14.32
C TRP A 527 -23.31 -7.71 12.82
N GLN A 528 -24.14 -8.65 12.38
CA GLN A 528 -24.33 -8.99 10.96
C GLN A 528 -24.87 -7.80 10.15
N GLU A 529 -25.72 -6.96 10.74
CA GLU A 529 -26.15 -5.71 10.13
C GLU A 529 -24.97 -4.76 9.89
N ILE A 530 -24.08 -4.58 10.88
CA ILE A 530 -22.85 -3.79 10.71
C ILE A 530 -21.99 -4.36 9.59
N MET A 531 -21.84 -5.68 9.50
CA MET A 531 -21.08 -6.32 8.41
C MET A 531 -21.65 -5.96 7.02
N ARG A 532 -22.98 -5.94 6.87
CA ARG A 532 -23.65 -5.46 5.64
C ARG A 532 -23.35 -4.00 5.35
N PHE A 533 -23.40 -3.13 6.36
CA PHE A 533 -23.06 -1.72 6.21
C PHE A 533 -21.60 -1.51 5.82
N VAL A 534 -20.68 -2.28 6.38
CA VAL A 534 -19.26 -2.25 6.02
C VAL A 534 -19.09 -2.56 4.53
N ILE A 535 -19.75 -3.58 4.00
CA ILE A 535 -19.68 -3.91 2.57
C ILE A 535 -20.39 -2.82 1.74
N GLY A 536 -21.63 -2.51 2.09
CA GLY A 536 -22.51 -1.61 1.34
C GLY A 536 -21.99 -0.18 1.25
N ILE A 537 -21.28 0.29 2.27
CA ILE A 537 -20.76 1.67 2.32
C ILE A 537 -19.28 1.69 2.01
N ASN A 538 -18.47 0.92 2.74
CA ASN A 538 -17.02 1.04 2.61
C ASN A 538 -16.51 0.29 1.38
N ALA A 539 -16.85 -1.00 1.20
CA ALA A 539 -16.32 -1.75 0.05
C ALA A 539 -16.78 -1.17 -1.30
N SER A 540 -18.03 -0.70 -1.37
CA SER A 540 -18.59 -0.08 -2.58
C SER A 540 -17.94 1.26 -2.96
N PHE A 541 -17.32 1.98 -2.01
CA PHE A 541 -16.64 3.25 -2.25
C PHE A 541 -15.12 3.12 -2.38
N PHE A 542 -14.49 2.34 -1.50
CA PHE A 542 -13.03 2.19 -1.41
C PHE A 542 -12.49 1.10 -2.35
N ASN A 543 -12.78 1.23 -3.65
CA ASN A 543 -12.29 0.34 -4.70
C ASN A 543 -11.43 1.10 -5.73
N THR A 544 -10.52 0.40 -6.39
CA THR A 544 -9.62 0.98 -7.40
C THR A 544 -10.28 1.24 -8.76
N GLU A 545 -11.47 0.69 -9.02
CA GLU A 545 -12.29 1.04 -10.19
C GLU A 545 -12.68 2.52 -10.15
N ARG A 546 -13.24 2.99 -9.02
CA ARG A 546 -13.53 4.43 -8.79
C ARG A 546 -12.28 5.28 -8.89
N VAL A 547 -11.18 4.84 -8.26
CA VAL A 547 -9.88 5.55 -8.30
C VAL A 547 -9.46 5.81 -9.75
N LEU A 548 -9.55 4.80 -10.60
CA LEU A 548 -9.19 4.94 -12.01
C LEU A 548 -10.15 5.80 -12.81
N GLN A 549 -11.46 5.75 -12.51
CA GLN A 549 -12.43 6.65 -13.12
C GLN A 549 -12.09 8.11 -12.80
N GLU A 550 -11.74 8.41 -11.55
CA GLU A 550 -11.30 9.76 -11.14
C GLU A 550 -9.97 10.16 -11.81
N TYR A 551 -8.98 9.27 -11.87
CA TYR A 551 -7.74 9.57 -12.59
C TYR A 551 -7.97 9.80 -14.09
N ALA A 552 -8.81 8.97 -14.72
CA ALA A 552 -9.16 9.13 -16.12
C ALA A 552 -9.81 10.50 -16.37
N GLN A 553 -10.84 10.84 -15.59
CA GLN A 553 -11.59 12.08 -15.74
C GLN A 553 -10.75 13.33 -15.42
N ASN A 554 -9.94 13.29 -14.36
CA ASN A 554 -9.31 14.50 -13.82
C ASN A 554 -7.85 14.70 -14.25
N ALA A 555 -7.13 13.63 -14.63
CA ALA A 555 -5.68 13.68 -14.82
C ALA A 555 -5.19 13.20 -16.19
N TYR A 556 -5.87 12.21 -16.80
CA TYR A 556 -5.38 11.56 -18.01
C TYR A 556 -6.00 12.08 -19.31
N LEU A 557 -7.28 12.46 -19.29
CA LEU A 557 -8.00 12.94 -20.47
C LEU A 557 -7.63 14.38 -20.86
#